data_AF-A0A452Q955-F1
#
_entry.id   AF-A0A452Q955-F1
#
_cell.length_a   1.000
_cell.length_b   1.000
_cell.length_c   1.000
_cell.angle_alpha   90.00
_cell.angle_beta   90.00
_cell.angle_gamma   90.00
#
_symmetry.space_group_name_H-M   'P 1'
#
loop_
_entity.id
_entity.type
_entity.pdbx_description
1 polymer ?
#
loop_
_entity_poly.entity_id
_entity_poly.type
_entity_poly.pdbx_seq_one_letter_code
_entity_poly.pdbx_strand_id
1 'polypeptide(L)'
;VQREEKQLEASLDALLSQVADLKNSLGSFIYKLENEYDRLTCQSGSCPVQLPSVLDSFALLSGQLNTLNKVLKHEKTPLFRNQVIIPLVLSPDRDEDLMRQTEGRVPVFSHEVVPDHLRTKPDPEVEEQEKQLTTDAARIGADAAQKQIQSLNKMCSNLLEKISKEERESESGGLRPNKQTFNPADTNALVAAVAFGKGLSNWRPSGKMPSGIKTNIKSASMHPYQR
;
A
#
# COMPACT_ATOMS: atom_id res chain seq x y z
N VAL A 1 39.92 -12.13 2.55
CA VAL A 1 39.91 -12.73 1.21
C VAL A 1 38.91 -13.87 1.10
N GLN A 2 39.21 -15.12 1.49
CA GLN A 2 38.31 -16.27 1.19
C GLN A 2 36.92 -16.20 1.85
N ARG A 3 36.78 -15.55 3.02
CA ARG A 3 35.48 -15.30 3.66
C ARG A 3 34.68 -14.20 2.95
N GLU A 4 35.37 -13.20 2.40
CA GLU A 4 34.76 -12.07 1.69
C GLU A 4 34.31 -12.50 0.30
N GLU A 5 35.10 -13.32 -0.41
CA GLU A 5 34.72 -13.91 -1.69
C GLU A 5 33.47 -14.78 -1.56
N LYS A 6 33.41 -15.66 -0.55
CA LYS A 6 32.20 -16.46 -0.28
C LYS A 6 30.97 -15.61 0.05
N GLN A 7 31.17 -14.50 0.76
CA GLN A 7 30.09 -13.57 1.06
C GLN A 7 29.63 -12.81 -0.20
N LEU A 8 30.56 -12.49 -1.11
CA LEU A 8 30.27 -11.88 -2.41
C LEU A 8 29.42 -12.81 -3.27
N GLU A 9 29.87 -14.05 -3.44
CA GLU A 9 29.17 -15.09 -4.21
C GLU A 9 27.75 -15.29 -3.69
N ALA A 10 27.58 -15.48 -2.37
CA ALA A 10 26.26 -15.64 -1.77
C ALA A 10 25.36 -14.40 -1.97
N SER A 11 25.93 -13.20 -1.97
CA SER A 11 25.20 -11.95 -2.24
C SER A 11 24.80 -11.83 -3.71
N LEU A 12 25.67 -12.28 -4.62
CA LEU A 12 25.42 -12.29 -6.06
C LEU A 12 24.33 -13.31 -6.41
N ASP A 13 24.37 -14.51 -5.84
CA ASP A 13 23.32 -15.52 -6.03
C ASP A 13 21.96 -15.03 -5.52
N ALA A 14 21.93 -14.37 -4.36
CA ALA A 14 20.71 -13.77 -3.82
C ALA A 14 20.16 -12.67 -4.75
N LEU A 15 21.04 -11.85 -5.32
CA LEU A 15 20.67 -10.81 -6.28
C LEU A 15 20.12 -11.40 -7.58
N LEU A 16 20.80 -12.42 -8.14
CA LEU A 16 20.37 -13.12 -9.34
C LEU A 16 18.98 -13.74 -9.15
N SER A 17 18.74 -14.40 -8.01
CA SER A 17 17.43 -14.98 -7.68
C SER A 17 16.33 -13.90 -7.64
N GLN A 18 16.57 -12.77 -6.99
CA GLN A 18 15.57 -11.70 -6.88
C GLN A 18 15.27 -11.04 -8.24
N VAL A 19 16.29 -10.83 -9.06
CA VAL A 19 16.13 -10.29 -10.41
C VAL A 19 15.38 -11.29 -11.30
N ALA A 20 15.64 -12.59 -11.17
CA ALA A 20 14.91 -13.62 -11.89
C ALA A 20 13.41 -13.62 -11.53
N ASP A 21 13.08 -13.54 -10.23
CA ASP A 21 11.70 -13.48 -9.74
C ASP A 21 10.96 -12.23 -10.27
N LEU A 22 11.63 -11.07 -10.24
CA LEU A 22 11.09 -9.82 -10.77
C LEU A 22 10.86 -9.91 -12.28
N LYS A 23 11.83 -10.44 -13.02
CA LYS A 23 11.72 -10.66 -14.47
C LYS A 23 10.54 -11.58 -14.81
N ASN A 24 10.38 -12.69 -14.10
CA ASN A 24 9.27 -13.62 -14.32
C ASN A 24 7.92 -12.97 -14.01
N SER A 25 7.87 -12.14 -12.97
CA SER A 25 6.66 -11.40 -12.58
C SER A 25 6.31 -10.32 -13.61
N LEU A 26 7.32 -9.61 -14.14
CA LEU A 26 7.16 -8.66 -15.25
C LEU A 26 6.68 -9.36 -16.52
N GLY A 27 7.31 -10.48 -16.90
CA GLY A 27 6.89 -11.26 -18.07
C GLY A 27 5.46 -11.77 -17.95
N SER A 28 5.09 -12.26 -16.77
CA SER A 28 3.70 -12.67 -16.47
C SER A 28 2.73 -11.49 -16.55
N PHE A 29 3.13 -10.31 -16.09
CA PHE A 29 2.31 -9.12 -16.15
C PHE A 29 2.12 -8.61 -17.58
N ILE A 30 3.20 -8.56 -18.37
CA ILE A 30 3.15 -8.21 -19.80
C ILE A 30 2.24 -9.19 -20.54
N TYR A 31 2.41 -10.50 -20.34
CA TYR A 31 1.56 -11.52 -20.96
C TYR A 31 0.07 -11.31 -20.65
N LYS A 32 -0.26 -10.98 -19.39
CA LYS A 32 -1.64 -10.64 -19.00
C LYS A 32 -2.13 -9.39 -19.71
N LEU A 33 -1.30 -8.34 -19.78
CA LEU A 33 -1.67 -7.10 -20.46
C LEU A 33 -1.90 -7.31 -21.96
N GLU A 34 -1.11 -8.16 -22.61
CA GLU A 34 -1.23 -8.43 -24.05
C GLU A 34 -2.42 -9.35 -24.39
N ASN A 35 -2.69 -10.37 -23.57
CA ASN A 35 -3.68 -11.40 -23.90
C ASN A 35 -5.05 -11.20 -23.22
N GLU A 36 -5.10 -10.45 -22.12
CA GLU A 36 -6.34 -10.21 -21.37
C GLU A 36 -6.86 -8.78 -21.57
N TYR A 37 -6.23 -7.97 -22.45
CA TYR A 37 -6.58 -6.56 -22.70
C TYR A 37 -8.07 -6.33 -22.97
N ASP A 38 -8.68 -7.12 -23.85
CA ASP A 38 -10.09 -7.00 -24.24
C ASP A 38 -11.06 -7.25 -23.06
N ARG A 39 -10.61 -7.97 -22.03
CA ARG A 39 -11.37 -8.19 -20.79
C ARG A 39 -11.15 -7.05 -19.80
N LEU A 40 -9.97 -6.41 -19.83
CA LEU A 40 -9.57 -5.30 -18.96
C LEU A 40 -10.28 -3.99 -19.33
N THR A 41 -10.59 -3.77 -20.61
CA THR A 41 -11.31 -2.59 -21.10
C THR A 41 -12.78 -2.87 -21.37
N CYS A 42 -13.59 -2.82 -20.31
CA CYS A 42 -15.02 -2.46 -20.32
C CYS A 42 -15.95 -3.22 -21.30
N GLN A 43 -16.75 -4.15 -20.76
CA GLN A 43 -18.11 -4.34 -21.26
C GLN A 43 -19.10 -3.54 -20.40
N SER A 44 -19.76 -2.56 -21.04
CA SER A 44 -20.99 -1.90 -20.61
C SER A 44 -20.95 -1.01 -19.36
N GLY A 45 -20.88 0.32 -19.59
CA GLY A 45 -21.66 1.36 -18.89
C GLY A 45 -21.55 1.58 -17.37
N SER A 46 -20.94 0.68 -16.63
CA SER A 46 -20.76 0.75 -15.18
C SER A 46 -19.48 0.01 -14.81
N CYS A 47 -18.37 0.75 -14.69
CA CYS A 47 -17.20 0.20 -14.00
C CYS A 47 -17.58 -0.01 -12.52
N PRO A 48 -17.21 -1.16 -11.95
CA PRO A 48 -15.82 -1.26 -11.52
C PRO A 48 -15.13 -2.55 -12.00
N VAL A 49 -14.05 -2.37 -12.76
CA VAL A 49 -12.71 -2.84 -12.34
C VAL A 49 -12.44 -4.36 -12.55
N GLN A 50 -11.78 -4.71 -13.67
CA GLN A 50 -10.70 -5.73 -13.70
C GLN A 50 -9.32 -5.13 -13.34
N LEU A 51 -9.29 -3.84 -12.98
CA LEU A 51 -8.18 -3.15 -12.35
C LEU A 51 -7.65 -3.81 -11.04
N PRO A 52 -8.32 -4.71 -10.26
CA PRO A 52 -7.68 -5.32 -9.11
C PRO A 52 -6.55 -6.25 -9.56
N SER A 53 -6.72 -7.02 -10.64
CA SER A 53 -5.68 -7.94 -11.13
C SER A 53 -4.43 -7.19 -11.60
N VAL A 54 -4.61 -6.02 -12.24
CA VAL A 54 -3.53 -5.13 -12.65
C VAL A 54 -2.87 -4.49 -11.43
N LEU A 55 -3.66 -4.02 -10.45
CA LEU A 55 -3.16 -3.46 -9.20
C LEU A 55 -2.44 -4.50 -8.32
N ASP A 56 -2.91 -5.74 -8.31
CA ASP A 56 -2.29 -6.86 -7.59
C ASP A 56 -0.93 -7.18 -8.22
N SER A 57 -0.86 -7.20 -9.56
CA SER A 57 0.39 -7.37 -10.29
C SER A 57 1.35 -6.19 -10.01
N PHE A 58 0.84 -4.96 -9.98
CA PHE A 58 1.63 -3.78 -9.63
C PHE A 58 2.11 -3.80 -8.16
N ALA A 59 1.25 -4.22 -7.23
CA ALA A 59 1.60 -4.37 -5.81
C ALA A 59 2.68 -5.42 -5.61
N LEU A 60 2.59 -6.56 -6.32
CA LEU A 60 3.62 -7.60 -6.33
C LEU A 60 4.95 -7.05 -6.85
N LEU A 61 4.95 -6.40 -8.02
CA LEU A 61 6.15 -5.82 -8.64
C LEU A 61 6.79 -4.75 -7.73
N SER A 62 5.97 -3.87 -7.15
CA SER A 62 6.42 -2.88 -6.18
C SER A 62 7.02 -3.52 -4.93
N GLY A 63 6.42 -4.60 -4.41
CA GLY A 63 6.95 -5.38 -3.30
C GLY A 63 8.31 -6.03 -3.60
N GLN A 64 8.44 -6.64 -4.78
CA GLN A 64 9.68 -7.24 -5.25
C GLN A 64 10.78 -6.19 -5.46
N LEU A 65 10.46 -5.05 -6.08
CA LEU A 65 11.40 -3.94 -6.28
C LEU A 65 11.85 -3.31 -4.96
N ASN A 66 10.94 -3.18 -3.98
CA ASN A 66 11.30 -2.73 -2.64
C ASN A 66 12.21 -3.72 -1.92
N THR A 67 11.98 -5.02 -2.12
CA THR A 67 12.84 -6.08 -1.56
C THR A 67 14.23 -6.02 -2.17
N LEU A 68 14.33 -5.89 -3.49
CA LEU A 68 15.59 -5.68 -4.21
C LEU A 68 16.34 -4.44 -3.70
N ASN A 69 15.63 -3.31 -3.58
CA ASN A 69 16.20 -2.09 -3.02
C ASN A 69 16.72 -2.27 -1.59
N LYS A 70 16.02 -3.03 -0.74
CA LYS A 70 16.48 -3.31 0.63
C LYS A 70 17.77 -4.13 0.63
N VAL A 71 17.88 -5.14 -0.23
CA VAL A 71 19.09 -5.96 -0.36
C VAL A 71 20.28 -5.14 -0.84
N LEU A 72 20.06 -4.29 -1.86
CA LEU A 72 21.11 -3.41 -2.41
C LEU A 72 21.54 -2.30 -1.44
N LYS A 73 20.62 -1.78 -0.61
CA LYS A 73 20.90 -0.70 0.37
C LYS A 73 21.34 -1.19 1.74
N HIS A 74 21.33 -2.50 1.99
CA HIS A 74 21.61 -3.04 3.32
C HIS A 74 23.06 -2.72 3.75
N GLU A 75 23.23 -2.27 5.01
CA GLU A 75 24.52 -1.79 5.53
C GLU A 75 25.60 -2.89 5.58
N LYS A 76 25.20 -4.17 5.59
CA LYS A 76 26.11 -5.32 5.45
C LYS A 76 26.27 -5.82 4.02
N THR A 77 25.93 -5.00 3.02
CA THR A 77 26.26 -5.21 1.61
C THR A 77 27.53 -4.43 1.19
N PRO A 78 28.71 -4.61 1.82
CA PRO A 78 29.96 -4.20 1.20
C PRO A 78 30.50 -5.34 0.35
N LEU A 79 30.58 -5.12 -0.97
CA LEU A 79 31.58 -5.62 -1.92
C LEU A 79 31.28 -5.05 -3.32
N PHE A 80 30.02 -4.93 -3.75
CA PHE A 80 29.69 -4.39 -5.08
C PHE A 80 30.05 -2.91 -5.28
N ARG A 81 29.75 -2.03 -4.30
CA ARG A 81 30.00 -0.58 -4.42
C ARG A 81 31.49 -0.21 -4.54
N ASN A 82 32.37 -1.08 -4.03
CA ASN A 82 33.82 -0.89 -4.06
C ASN A 82 34.49 -1.75 -5.15
N GLN A 83 33.71 -2.42 -5.99
CA GLN A 83 34.19 -3.25 -7.08
C GLN A 83 33.84 -2.62 -8.43
N VAL A 84 34.71 -2.83 -9.40
CA VAL A 84 34.51 -2.39 -10.78
C VAL A 84 34.44 -3.63 -11.63
N ILE A 85 33.45 -3.67 -12.52
CA ILE A 85 33.31 -4.73 -13.52
C ILE A 85 34.12 -4.30 -14.74
N ILE A 86 35.06 -5.15 -15.17
CA ILE A 86 35.89 -4.92 -16.34
C ILE A 86 35.83 -6.19 -17.20
N PRO A 87 35.47 -6.09 -18.49
CA PRO A 87 35.60 -7.21 -19.42
C PRO A 87 37.05 -7.68 -19.49
N LEU A 88 37.29 -8.97 -19.21
CA LEU A 88 38.62 -9.56 -19.36
C LEU A 88 38.90 -10.00 -20.79
N VAL A 89 37.87 -10.46 -21.49
CA VAL A 89 37.94 -10.95 -22.87
C VAL A 89 36.73 -10.41 -23.63
N LEU A 90 36.98 -9.94 -24.85
CA LEU A 90 35.96 -9.51 -25.80
C LEU A 90 36.09 -10.37 -27.04
N SER A 91 35.02 -11.02 -27.44
CA SER A 91 35.00 -11.91 -28.60
C SER A 91 33.83 -11.59 -29.51
N PRO A 92 34.03 -11.55 -30.83
CA PRO A 92 32.93 -11.49 -31.79
C PRO A 92 32.27 -12.87 -32.02
N ASP A 93 32.87 -13.95 -31.50
CA ASP A 93 32.32 -15.30 -31.63
C ASP A 93 31.14 -15.50 -30.69
N ARG A 94 30.22 -16.38 -31.10
CA ARG A 94 29.06 -16.75 -30.28
C ARG A 94 29.51 -17.49 -29.04
N ASP A 95 28.97 -17.08 -27.90
CA ASP A 95 29.15 -17.74 -26.62
C ASP A 95 27.84 -18.43 -26.24
N GLU A 96 27.82 -19.76 -26.40
CA GLU A 96 26.63 -20.59 -26.13
C GLU A 96 26.24 -20.62 -24.65
N ASP A 97 27.21 -20.50 -23.74
CA ASP A 97 26.96 -20.48 -22.30
C ASP A 97 26.37 -19.14 -21.89
N LEU A 98 26.91 -18.04 -22.39
CA LEU A 98 26.38 -16.70 -22.18
C LEU A 98 24.97 -16.56 -22.77
N MET A 99 24.77 -17.07 -23.99
CA MET A 99 23.47 -17.08 -24.65
C MET A 99 22.44 -17.87 -23.84
N ARG A 100 22.82 -19.04 -23.30
CA ARG A 100 21.94 -19.85 -22.45
C ARG A 100 21.58 -19.13 -21.16
N GLN A 101 22.55 -18.55 -20.46
CA GLN A 101 22.33 -17.85 -19.19
C GLN A 101 21.50 -16.55 -19.35
N THR A 102 21.63 -15.89 -20.49
CA THR A 102 20.91 -14.65 -20.79
C THR A 102 19.60 -14.87 -21.53
N GLU A 103 19.19 -16.13 -21.73
CA GLU A 103 17.96 -16.52 -22.46
C GLU A 103 17.94 -15.96 -23.89
N GLY A 104 19.08 -16.01 -24.56
CA GLY A 104 19.24 -15.55 -25.93
C GLY A 104 19.47 -14.05 -26.09
N ARG A 105 19.50 -13.27 -25.00
CA ARG A 105 19.64 -11.80 -25.06
C ARG A 105 21.05 -11.33 -25.39
N VAL A 106 22.07 -12.07 -24.94
CA VAL A 106 23.48 -11.74 -25.19
C VAL A 106 24.15 -12.92 -25.89
N PRO A 107 24.08 -13.00 -27.23
CA PRO A 107 24.69 -14.11 -27.98
C PRO A 107 26.20 -13.94 -28.18
N VAL A 108 26.71 -12.72 -28.06
CA VAL A 108 28.10 -12.32 -28.30
C VAL A 108 28.46 -11.22 -27.31
N PHE A 109 29.71 -11.18 -26.83
CA PHE A 109 30.23 -10.12 -25.95
C PHE A 109 31.43 -9.42 -26.61
N SER A 110 31.14 -8.55 -27.57
CA SER A 110 32.13 -7.85 -28.42
C SER A 110 32.28 -6.37 -28.07
N HIS A 111 33.27 -5.71 -28.67
CA HIS A 111 33.50 -4.26 -28.52
C HIS A 111 32.30 -3.39 -28.91
N GLU A 112 31.38 -3.90 -29.73
CA GLU A 112 30.21 -3.15 -30.20
C GLU A 112 29.08 -3.14 -29.17
N VAL A 113 28.85 -4.27 -28.49
CA VAL A 113 27.68 -4.45 -27.59
C VAL A 113 28.00 -4.16 -26.13
N VAL A 114 29.26 -4.30 -25.72
CA VAL A 114 29.69 -4.10 -24.33
C VAL A 114 29.40 -2.71 -23.77
N PRO A 115 29.57 -1.61 -24.52
CA PRO A 115 29.20 -0.28 -24.03
C PRO A 115 27.73 -0.19 -23.59
N ASP A 116 26.83 -0.89 -24.29
CA ASP A 116 25.40 -0.91 -23.96
C ASP A 116 25.10 -1.80 -22.75
N HIS A 117 25.72 -2.98 -22.67
CA HIS A 117 25.50 -3.92 -21.55
C HIS A 117 26.12 -3.49 -20.23
N LEU A 118 27.22 -2.73 -20.26
CA LEU A 118 27.87 -2.19 -19.06
C LEU A 118 27.52 -0.72 -18.78
N ARG A 119 26.52 -0.18 -19.49
CA ARG A 119 26.09 1.21 -19.33
C ARG A 119 25.57 1.44 -17.90
N THR A 120 26.20 2.38 -17.19
CA THR A 120 25.75 2.87 -15.87
C THR A 120 25.07 4.23 -15.95
N LYS A 121 25.10 4.87 -17.13
CA LYS A 121 24.47 6.16 -17.37
C LYS A 121 22.94 5.98 -17.40
N PRO A 122 22.18 6.66 -16.51
CA PRO A 122 20.73 6.54 -16.45
C PRO A 122 20.05 7.10 -17.71
N ASP A 123 18.74 6.86 -17.83
CA ASP A 123 17.96 7.36 -18.96
C ASP A 123 17.85 8.89 -18.93
N PRO A 124 17.78 9.56 -20.10
CA PRO A 124 17.75 11.02 -20.19
C PRO A 124 16.64 11.67 -19.36
N GLU A 125 15.47 11.04 -19.26
CA GLU A 125 14.35 11.54 -18.45
C GLU A 125 14.68 11.51 -16.95
N VAL A 126 15.36 10.46 -16.49
CA VAL A 126 15.80 10.32 -15.10
C VAL A 126 16.91 11.34 -14.78
N GLU A 127 17.86 11.56 -15.71
CA GLU A 127 18.90 12.58 -15.56
C GLU A 127 18.33 13.99 -15.40
N GLU A 128 17.34 14.34 -16.23
CA GLU A 128 16.71 15.65 -16.16
C GLU A 128 15.88 15.81 -14.88
N GLN A 129 15.19 14.75 -14.43
CA GLN A 129 14.51 14.75 -13.12
C GLN A 129 15.49 14.92 -11.95
N GLU A 130 16.60 14.19 -11.95
CA GLU A 130 17.63 14.31 -10.90
C GLU A 130 18.23 15.72 -10.87
N LYS A 131 18.49 16.30 -12.04
CA LYS A 131 18.99 17.67 -12.16
C LYS A 131 17.99 18.71 -11.65
N GLN A 132 16.70 18.53 -11.94
CA GLN A 132 15.64 19.40 -11.40
C GLN A 132 15.58 19.31 -9.87
N LEU A 133 15.54 18.09 -9.32
CA LEU A 133 15.54 17.88 -7.87
C LEU A 133 16.79 18.43 -7.20
N THR A 134 17.96 18.29 -7.83
CA THR A 134 19.22 18.86 -7.33
C THR A 134 19.18 20.38 -7.33
N THR A 135 18.63 20.99 -8.39
CA THR A 135 18.45 22.44 -8.49
C THR A 135 17.52 22.96 -7.40
N ASP A 136 16.39 22.28 -7.19
CA ASP A 136 15.41 22.67 -6.18
C ASP A 136 15.93 22.46 -4.76
N ALA A 137 16.67 21.38 -4.50
CA ALA A 137 17.34 21.15 -3.21
C ALA A 137 18.37 22.25 -2.91
N ALA A 138 19.11 22.72 -3.92
CA ALA A 138 20.09 23.79 -3.77
C ALA A 138 19.48 25.17 -3.45
N ARG A 139 18.16 25.35 -3.66
CA ARG A 139 17.47 26.60 -3.29
C ARG A 139 17.36 26.78 -1.77
N ILE A 140 17.41 25.69 -1.00
CA ILE A 140 17.27 25.72 0.46
C ILE A 140 18.67 25.63 1.09
N GLY A 141 19.00 26.58 1.97
CA GLY A 141 20.25 26.54 2.71
C GLY A 141 20.34 25.31 3.64
N ALA A 142 21.51 24.67 3.73
CA ALA A 142 21.69 23.40 4.45
C ALA A 142 21.23 23.44 5.92
N ASP A 143 21.47 24.53 6.65
CA ASP A 143 21.02 24.70 8.04
C ASP A 143 19.48 24.76 8.14
N ALA A 144 18.83 25.50 7.24
CA ALA A 144 17.37 25.59 7.17
C ALA A 144 16.75 24.24 6.80
N ALA A 145 17.34 23.51 5.84
CA ALA A 145 16.91 22.18 5.46
C ALA A 145 17.00 21.19 6.64
N GLN A 146 18.11 21.18 7.39
CA GLN A 146 18.26 20.31 8.56
C GLN A 146 17.22 20.59 9.65
N LYS A 147 16.95 21.86 9.95
CA LYS A 147 15.89 22.24 10.91
C LYS A 147 14.51 21.78 10.45
N GLN A 148 14.20 21.96 9.17
CA GLN A 148 12.93 21.49 8.59
C GLN A 148 12.81 19.96 8.66
N ILE A 149 13.86 19.22 8.30
CA ILE A 149 13.91 17.75 8.39
C ILE A 149 13.64 17.29 9.82
N GLN A 150 14.33 17.85 10.81
CA GLN A 150 14.16 17.48 12.21
C GLN A 150 12.73 17.76 12.71
N SER A 151 12.19 18.93 12.37
CA SER A 151 10.82 19.30 12.74
C SER A 151 9.79 18.35 12.10
N LEU A 152 9.95 18.04 10.82
CA LEU A 152 9.04 17.16 10.08
C LEU A 152 9.11 15.73 10.60
N ASN A 153 10.32 15.19 10.80
CA ASN A 153 10.50 13.86 11.38
C ASN A 153 9.84 13.75 12.75
N LYS A 154 10.00 14.77 13.61
CA LYS A 154 9.33 14.79 14.92
C LYS A 154 7.81 14.76 14.79
N MET A 155 7.24 15.52 13.86
CA MET A 155 5.80 15.49 13.60
C MET A 155 5.33 14.12 13.07
N CYS A 156 6.04 13.54 12.11
CA CYS A 156 5.74 12.21 11.57
C CYS A 156 5.81 11.12 12.64
N SER A 157 6.86 11.11 13.48
CA SER A 157 6.99 10.17 14.60
C SER A 157 5.84 10.33 15.60
N ASN A 158 5.49 11.56 15.97
CA ASN A 158 4.37 11.81 16.89
C ASN A 158 3.03 11.34 16.31
N LEU A 159 2.81 11.50 15.00
CA LEU A 159 1.59 11.03 14.33
C LEU A 159 1.55 9.50 14.25
N LEU A 160 2.67 8.87 13.89
CA LEU A 160 2.79 7.42 13.89
C LEU A 160 2.53 6.82 15.27
N GLU A 161 3.08 7.40 16.33
CA GLU A 161 2.81 6.95 17.70
C GLU A 161 1.33 7.01 18.06
N LYS A 162 0.63 8.08 17.66
CA LYS A 162 -0.81 8.22 17.89
C LYS A 162 -1.61 7.15 17.14
N ILE A 163 -1.30 6.94 15.85
CA ILE A 163 -1.97 5.94 15.01
C ILE A 163 -1.72 4.54 15.56
N SER A 164 -0.47 4.19 15.86
CA SER A 164 -0.11 2.87 16.43
C SER A 164 -0.72 2.64 17.81
N LYS A 165 -0.91 3.70 18.61
CA LYS A 165 -1.61 3.60 19.90
C LYS A 165 -3.11 3.36 19.71
N GLU A 166 -3.73 4.04 18.75
CA GLU A 166 -5.16 3.90 18.42
C GLU A 166 -5.50 2.50 17.87
N GLU A 167 -4.62 1.92 17.06
CA GLU A 167 -4.72 0.52 16.58
C GLU A 167 -4.67 -0.48 17.76
N ARG A 168 -3.71 -0.33 18.68
CA ARG A 168 -3.59 -1.17 19.89
C ARG A 168 -4.76 -1.01 20.87
N GLU A 169 -5.33 0.18 20.98
CA GLU A 169 -6.54 0.41 21.80
C GLU A 169 -7.80 -0.20 21.17
N SER A 170 -7.82 -0.35 19.84
CA SER A 170 -8.92 -0.99 19.11
C SER A 170 -8.89 -2.52 19.25
N GLU A 171 -7.69 -3.14 19.31
CA GLU A 171 -7.53 -4.59 19.55
C GLU A 171 -7.66 -4.99 21.04
N SER A 172 -7.31 -4.09 21.97
CA SER A 172 -7.55 -4.28 23.42
C SER A 172 -8.97 -3.90 23.87
N GLY A 173 -9.88 -3.65 22.91
CA GLY A 173 -11.32 -3.47 23.13
C GLY A 173 -12.06 -4.73 23.62
N GLY A 174 -11.35 -5.79 24.00
CA GLY A 174 -11.85 -6.80 24.91
C GLY A 174 -12.18 -6.17 26.26
N LEU A 175 -13.47 -5.83 26.46
CA LEU A 175 -14.09 -5.45 27.73
C LEU A 175 -13.58 -4.15 28.36
N ARG A 176 -13.64 -3.02 27.63
CA ARG A 176 -13.88 -1.74 28.32
C ARG A 176 -15.35 -1.73 28.76
N PRO A 177 -15.69 -1.47 30.04
CA PRO A 177 -17.08 -1.19 30.39
C PRO A 177 -17.44 0.06 29.59
N ASN A 178 -18.32 -0.13 28.60
CA ASN A 178 -18.86 0.94 27.79
C ASN A 178 -19.28 2.07 28.74
N LYS A 179 -18.92 3.32 28.44
CA LYS A 179 -19.45 4.47 29.21
C LYS A 179 -20.94 4.25 29.30
N GLN A 180 -21.45 4.09 30.51
CA GLN A 180 -22.84 3.69 30.74
C GLN A 180 -23.76 4.69 30.04
N THR A 181 -24.30 4.30 28.87
CA THR A 181 -25.12 5.14 27.99
C THR A 181 -26.57 5.23 28.46
N PHE A 182 -26.91 4.52 29.54
CA PHE A 182 -28.23 4.50 30.13
C PHE A 182 -28.15 4.81 31.64
N ASN A 183 -29.10 5.58 32.15
CA ASN A 183 -29.22 5.80 33.59
C ASN A 183 -29.96 4.60 34.23
N PRO A 184 -29.33 3.86 35.16
CA PRO A 184 -29.96 2.70 35.79
C PRO A 184 -31.16 3.09 36.67
N ALA A 185 -31.18 4.31 37.22
CA ALA A 185 -32.33 4.82 37.97
C ALA A 185 -33.56 5.00 37.08
N ASP A 186 -33.38 5.59 35.89
CA ASP A 186 -34.46 5.80 34.92
C ASP A 186 -34.98 4.46 34.38
N THR A 187 -34.06 3.51 34.16
CA THR A 187 -34.42 2.16 33.71
C THR A 187 -35.26 1.44 34.76
N ASN A 188 -34.87 1.50 36.03
CA ASN A 188 -35.63 0.90 37.12
C ASN A 188 -36.97 1.60 37.35
N ALA A 189 -37.05 2.91 37.17
CA ALA A 189 -38.30 3.67 37.24
C ALA A 189 -39.26 3.25 36.12
N LEU A 190 -38.75 3.09 34.88
CA LEU A 190 -39.53 2.64 33.75
C LEU A 190 -40.04 1.20 33.94
N VAL A 191 -39.17 0.29 34.40
CA VAL A 191 -39.55 -1.09 34.72
C VAL A 191 -40.61 -1.11 35.82
N ALA A 192 -40.49 -0.30 36.86
CA ALA A 192 -41.48 -0.23 37.93
C ALA A 192 -42.82 0.37 37.47
N ALA A 193 -42.79 1.36 36.57
CA ALA A 193 -43.99 1.92 35.97
C ALA A 193 -44.70 0.92 35.05
N VAL A 194 -43.96 0.16 34.24
CA VAL A 194 -44.53 -0.82 33.30
C VAL A 194 -45.01 -2.08 34.01
N ALA A 195 -44.21 -2.65 34.90
CA ALA A 195 -44.54 -3.91 35.57
C ALA A 195 -45.57 -3.72 36.70
N PHE A 196 -45.53 -2.59 37.40
CA PHE A 196 -46.31 -2.39 38.62
C PHE A 196 -47.15 -1.10 38.62
N GLY A 197 -47.16 -0.34 37.52
CA GLY A 197 -47.91 0.92 37.43
C GLY A 197 -47.38 2.05 38.33
N LYS A 198 -46.18 1.86 38.92
CA LYS A 198 -45.64 2.78 39.94
C LYS A 198 -45.30 4.13 39.31
N GLY A 199 -45.97 5.20 39.76
CA GLY A 199 -45.75 6.57 39.25
C GLY A 199 -46.71 7.01 38.14
N LEU A 200 -47.62 6.14 37.69
CA LEU A 200 -48.73 6.53 36.81
C LEU A 200 -49.91 6.95 37.68
N SER A 201 -50.35 8.21 37.58
CA SER A 201 -51.53 8.67 38.31
C SER A 201 -52.80 8.07 37.70
N ASN A 202 -53.68 7.52 38.55
CA ASN A 202 -54.99 7.03 38.14
C ASN A 202 -55.85 8.20 37.64
N TRP A 203 -55.74 8.54 36.37
CA TRP A 203 -56.72 9.36 35.68
C TRP A 203 -58.05 8.59 35.60
N ARG A 204 -58.91 8.77 36.61
CA ARG A 204 -60.35 8.52 36.47
C ARG A 204 -61.02 9.83 36.07
N PRO A 205 -61.59 9.96 34.86
CA PRO A 205 -62.47 11.08 34.57
C PRO A 205 -63.86 10.78 35.15
N SER A 206 -64.21 11.49 36.23
CA SER A 206 -65.60 11.68 36.64
C SER A 206 -66.17 12.83 35.80
N GLY A 207 -67.25 12.61 35.04
CA GLY A 207 -67.98 13.71 34.40
C GLY A 207 -68.62 13.40 33.05
N LYS A 208 -69.95 13.40 33.06
CA LYS A 208 -70.94 13.26 31.98
C LYS A 208 -70.64 14.06 30.67
N MET A 209 -70.70 13.34 29.53
CA MET A 209 -71.28 13.63 28.16
C MET A 209 -71.14 15.02 27.48
N PRO A 210 -71.30 15.18 26.13
CA PRO A 210 -71.78 14.25 25.09
C PRO A 210 -71.00 14.20 23.74
N SER A 211 -71.30 13.13 22.99
CA SER A 211 -71.48 13.03 21.52
C SER A 211 -70.65 13.88 20.53
N GLY A 212 -69.96 13.16 19.63
CA GLY A 212 -70.10 13.41 18.19
C GLY A 212 -68.96 14.12 17.48
N ILE A 213 -67.78 13.49 17.35
CA ILE A 213 -66.84 13.83 16.27
C ILE A 213 -66.30 12.54 15.65
N LYS A 214 -66.75 12.24 14.42
CA LYS A 214 -66.13 11.26 13.53
C LYS A 214 -64.93 11.93 12.85
N THR A 215 -63.70 11.56 13.21
CA THR A 215 -62.52 11.87 12.38
C THR A 215 -62.10 10.62 11.61
N ASN A 216 -62.18 10.73 10.28
CA ASN A 216 -61.74 9.74 9.33
C ASN A 216 -60.20 9.76 9.27
N ILE A 217 -59.54 8.82 9.94
CA ILE A 217 -58.10 8.64 9.85
C ILE A 217 -57.79 7.99 8.49
N LYS A 218 -57.43 8.82 7.51
CA LYS A 218 -56.71 8.34 6.32
C LYS A 218 -55.22 8.29 6.67
N SER A 219 -54.73 7.08 6.89
CA SER A 219 -53.32 6.77 7.10
C SER A 219 -52.52 7.18 5.85
N ALA A 220 -51.78 8.28 5.92
CA ALA A 220 -50.76 8.61 4.94
C ALA A 220 -49.45 7.94 5.36
N SER A 221 -49.22 6.74 4.84
CA SER A 221 -47.92 6.06 4.89
C SER A 221 -47.03 6.65 3.81
N MET A 222 -46.15 7.58 4.18
CA MET A 222 -45.04 8.02 3.34
C MET A 222 -43.79 8.14 4.21
N HIS A 223 -43.07 7.02 4.34
CA HIS A 223 -41.68 7.02 4.78
C HIS A 223 -40.78 7.13 3.55
N PRO A 224 -39.98 8.21 3.40
CA PRO A 224 -38.83 8.21 2.51
C PRO A 224 -37.62 7.65 3.25
N TYR A 225 -36.77 6.95 2.51
CA TYR A 225 -35.52 6.28 2.90
C TYR A 225 -35.64 4.86 3.47
N GLN A 226 -35.49 3.89 2.57
CA GLN A 226 -34.67 2.73 2.85
C GLN A 226 -33.81 2.41 1.62
N ARG A 227 -32.62 1.90 1.96
CA ARG A 227 -31.38 1.78 1.19
C ARG A 227 -31.49 1.06 -0.15
#